data_AF-A0A535E7K8-F1
#
_entry.id   AF-A0A535E7K8-F1
#
_cell.length_a   1.000
_cell.length_b   1.000
_cell.length_c   1.000
_cell.angle_alpha   90.00
_cell.angle_beta   90.00
_cell.angle_gamma   90.00
#
_symmetry.space_group_name_H-M   'P 1'
#
loop_
_entity.id
_entity.type
_entity.pdbx_description
1 polymer ?
#
loop_
_entity_poly.entity_id
_entity_poly.type
_entity_poly.pdbx_seq_one_letter_code
_entity_poly.pdbx_strand_id
1 'polypeptide(L)'
;MRRYLTAAKRYWLVILAILAVVWGAGLAGAYHEYANTYESQATIWVLRASPELTSSNPEDPGTPVIQTVASQQTELFTQLLQSDSFIRDVVERTSQRSTLERAANETKLLADVRKHFSVETLGTNMLRVSYTTSDPRTPVEMVNAAIAVRTERVLQARVTSTAAVGTLYRSEFDAAQKQALDAARELDGFKSSHPGTLTATDEAHQAQLQLAIDFAQARLSELRGRADRSAVAAAVLEMSGLEFEVVDEPRQQTTPSGGGRAAVLLALVSLAAGALLVALLVFVGALLADHVAGPLDVGRLAPARLFATVPRVSVGAGAGGSELRPALAAIAFDDGDSPSLSA
;
A
#
# COMPACT_ATOMS: atom_id res chain seq x y z
N MET A 1 -15.79 -21.03 -35.47
CA MET A 1 -16.71 -20.02 -34.88
C MET A 1 -18.17 -20.46 -34.81
N ARG A 2 -18.80 -20.96 -35.89
CA ARG A 2 -20.23 -21.39 -35.85
C ARG A 2 -20.58 -22.42 -34.76
N ARG A 3 -19.64 -23.31 -34.42
CA ARG A 3 -19.81 -24.36 -33.39
C ARG A 3 -19.93 -23.81 -31.95
N TYR A 4 -19.14 -22.79 -31.61
CA TYR A 4 -19.21 -22.13 -30.31
C TYR A 4 -20.53 -21.35 -30.14
N LEU A 5 -21.05 -20.77 -31.22
CA LEU A 5 -22.32 -20.06 -31.21
C LEU A 5 -23.53 -20.99 -31.00
N THR A 6 -23.49 -22.22 -31.53
CA THR A 6 -24.55 -23.21 -31.32
C THR A 6 -24.53 -23.80 -29.91
N ALA A 7 -23.34 -24.04 -29.34
CA ALA A 7 -23.21 -24.46 -27.93
C ALA A 7 -23.70 -23.36 -26.98
N ALA A 8 -23.34 -22.09 -27.24
CA ALA A 8 -23.80 -20.95 -26.45
C ALA A 8 -25.32 -20.77 -26.50
N LYS A 9 -25.96 -20.95 -27.66
CA LYS A 9 -27.44 -20.92 -27.76
C LYS A 9 -28.12 -22.06 -27.01
N ARG A 10 -27.52 -23.25 -26.98
CA ARG A 10 -28.07 -24.43 -26.29
C ARG A 10 -28.01 -24.30 -24.76
N TYR A 11 -26.96 -23.68 -24.24
CA TYR A 11 -26.77 -23.48 -22.79
C TYR A 11 -27.05 -22.05 -22.32
N TRP A 12 -27.75 -21.24 -23.12
CA TRP A 12 -27.93 -19.81 -22.83
C TRP A 12 -28.57 -19.56 -21.46
N LEU A 13 -29.55 -20.38 -21.04
CA LEU A 13 -30.18 -20.26 -19.72
C LEU A 13 -29.22 -20.58 -18.58
N VAL A 14 -28.33 -21.57 -18.77
CA VAL A 14 -27.32 -21.95 -17.78
C VAL A 14 -26.24 -20.87 -17.66
N ILE A 15 -25.82 -20.32 -18.80
CA ILE A 15 -24.89 -19.18 -18.84
C ILE A 15 -25.48 -17.97 -18.11
N LEU A 16 -26.75 -17.66 -18.37
CA LEU A 16 -27.45 -16.54 -17.73
C LEU A 16 -27.61 -16.77 -16.22
N ALA A 17 -27.95 -17.99 -15.80
CA ALA A 17 -28.02 -18.34 -14.38
C ALA A 17 -26.66 -18.21 -13.66
N ILE A 18 -25.57 -18.70 -14.27
CA ILE A 18 -24.22 -18.59 -13.68
C ILE A 18 -23.78 -17.12 -13.59
N LEU A 19 -23.99 -16.34 -14.66
CA LEU A 19 -23.68 -14.90 -14.63
C LEU A 19 -24.49 -14.18 -13.57
N ALA A 20 -25.80 -14.46 -13.47
CA ALA A 20 -26.66 -13.86 -12.46
C ALA A 20 -26.19 -14.19 -11.03
N VAL A 21 -25.77 -15.42 -10.77
CA VAL A 21 -25.26 -15.83 -9.45
C VAL A 21 -23.91 -15.17 -9.15
N VAL A 22 -22.95 -15.24 -10.09
CA VAL A 22 -21.58 -14.74 -9.86
C VAL A 22 -21.55 -13.22 -9.77
N TRP A 23 -22.21 -12.52 -10.70
CA TRP A 23 -22.28 -11.06 -10.69
C TRP A 23 -23.20 -10.56 -9.58
N GLY A 24 -24.31 -11.25 -9.32
CA GLY A 24 -25.22 -10.90 -8.22
C GLY A 24 -24.54 -11.01 -6.86
N ALA A 25 -23.83 -12.11 -6.60
CA ALA A 25 -23.05 -12.28 -5.37
C ALA A 25 -21.90 -11.25 -5.28
N GLY A 26 -21.22 -10.98 -6.39
CA GLY A 26 -20.14 -10.00 -6.45
C GLY A 26 -20.60 -8.57 -6.17
N LEU A 27 -21.70 -8.13 -6.80
CA LEU A 27 -22.29 -6.81 -6.59
C LEU A 27 -22.90 -6.67 -5.18
N ALA A 28 -23.56 -7.71 -4.66
CA ALA A 28 -24.07 -7.71 -3.30
C ALA A 28 -22.94 -7.62 -2.27
N GLY A 29 -21.84 -8.35 -2.47
CA GLY A 29 -20.64 -8.25 -1.63
C GLY A 29 -19.98 -6.87 -1.72
N ALA A 30 -19.85 -6.31 -2.92
CA ALA A 30 -19.32 -4.97 -3.12
C ALA A 30 -20.19 -3.89 -2.44
N TYR A 31 -21.53 -4.02 -2.52
CA TYR A 31 -22.45 -3.12 -1.84
C TYR A 31 -22.35 -3.24 -0.32
N HIS A 32 -22.22 -4.46 0.20
CA HIS A 32 -22.05 -4.70 1.64
C HIS A 32 -20.78 -4.05 2.17
N GLU A 33 -19.65 -4.23 1.46
CA GLU A 33 -18.36 -3.61 1.80
C GLU A 33 -18.44 -2.08 1.73
N TYR A 34 -19.10 -1.55 0.70
CA TYR A 34 -19.29 -0.11 0.56
C TYR A 34 -20.15 0.49 1.67
N ALA A 35 -21.23 -0.19 2.07
CA ALA A 35 -22.19 0.31 3.05
C ALA A 35 -21.70 0.18 4.50
N ASN A 36 -20.80 -0.76 4.79
CA ASN A 36 -20.36 -1.04 6.15
C ASN A 36 -18.97 -0.52 6.50
N THR A 37 -18.25 0.10 5.57
CA THR A 37 -16.86 0.53 5.83
C THR A 37 -16.78 2.05 6.02
N TYR A 38 -16.39 2.44 7.23
CA TYR A 38 -16.18 3.82 7.66
C TYR A 38 -14.70 4.16 7.59
N GLU A 39 -14.39 5.34 7.05
CA GLU A 39 -13.04 5.90 7.03
C GLU A 39 -12.98 7.17 7.87
N SER A 40 -11.91 7.33 8.63
CA SER A 40 -11.53 8.61 9.21
C SER A 40 -10.14 8.97 8.74
N GLN A 41 -9.93 10.25 8.42
CA GLN A 41 -8.68 10.78 7.91
C GLN A 41 -8.29 12.04 8.68
N ALA A 42 -7.00 12.22 8.91
CA ALA A 42 -6.42 13.45 9.43
C ALA A 42 -5.41 14.00 8.41
N THR A 43 -5.46 15.31 8.18
CA THR A 43 -4.48 15.99 7.32
C THR A 43 -3.49 16.72 8.20
N ILE A 44 -2.21 16.40 8.04
CA ILE A 44 -1.13 16.91 8.87
C ILE A 44 -0.19 17.73 7.98
N TRP A 45 0.07 18.96 8.40
CA TRP A 45 1.09 19.82 7.81
C TRP A 45 2.42 19.59 8.52
N VAL A 46 3.46 19.32 7.75
CA VAL A 46 4.82 19.12 8.24
C VAL A 46 5.58 20.44 8.14
N LEU A 47 5.93 21.03 9.30
CA LEU A 47 6.56 22.35 9.34
C LEU A 47 8.08 22.30 9.11
N ARG A 48 8.73 21.16 9.38
CA ARG A 48 10.19 21.07 9.34
C ARG A 48 10.66 19.74 8.75
N ALA A 49 11.58 19.81 7.79
CA ALA A 49 12.39 18.66 7.40
C ALA A 49 13.34 18.31 8.55
N SER A 50 13.50 17.02 8.86
CA SER A 50 14.51 16.58 9.84
C SER A 50 15.90 17.04 9.37
N PRO A 51 16.68 17.78 10.20
CA PRO A 51 18.02 18.25 9.82
C PRO A 51 18.99 17.13 9.44
N GLU A 52 18.77 15.92 9.98
CA GLU A 52 19.49 14.68 9.71
C GLU A 52 19.38 14.21 8.24
N LEU A 53 18.38 14.68 7.48
CA LEU A 53 18.07 14.18 6.13
C LEU A 53 18.28 15.22 5.02
N THR A 54 18.71 16.43 5.38
CA THR A 54 19.20 17.46 4.45
C THR A 54 20.67 17.25 4.04
N SER A 55 21.33 16.18 4.51
CA SER A 55 22.62 15.77 3.98
C SER A 55 22.43 15.24 2.56
N SER A 56 22.63 16.11 1.58
CA SER A 56 22.86 15.77 0.17
C SER A 56 23.74 14.53 0.07
N ASN A 57 23.22 13.46 -0.55
CA ASN A 57 23.94 12.22 -0.80
C ASN A 57 25.27 12.55 -1.51
N PRO A 58 26.45 12.25 -0.93
CA PRO A 58 27.74 12.66 -1.49
C PRO A 58 28.15 11.91 -2.78
N GLU A 59 27.36 10.92 -3.22
CA GLU A 59 27.73 10.02 -4.33
C GLU A 59 27.15 10.38 -5.70
N ASP A 60 26.19 11.31 -5.82
CA ASP A 60 25.66 11.69 -7.15
C ASP A 60 25.14 13.15 -7.22
N PRO A 61 25.96 14.12 -7.70
CA PRO A 61 25.59 15.54 -7.81
C PRO A 61 24.63 15.85 -8.98
N GLY A 62 24.24 14.86 -9.80
CA GLY A 62 23.47 15.07 -11.03
C GLY A 62 21.99 14.72 -10.98
N THR A 63 21.52 14.00 -9.97
CA THR A 63 20.11 13.61 -9.83
C THR A 63 19.40 14.47 -8.79
N PRO A 64 18.46 15.36 -9.19
CA PRO A 64 17.62 16.04 -8.22
C PRO A 64 16.74 15.00 -7.54
N VAL A 65 17.11 14.58 -6.34
CA VAL A 65 16.22 13.83 -5.45
C VAL A 65 15.11 14.80 -5.05
N ILE A 66 14.02 14.83 -5.83
CA ILE A 66 12.79 15.52 -5.46
C ILE A 66 12.06 14.67 -4.41
N GLN A 67 12.72 14.36 -3.29
CA GLN A 67 12.02 13.90 -2.10
C GLN A 67 11.49 15.13 -1.39
N THR A 68 10.17 15.27 -1.35
CA THR A 68 9.53 16.32 -0.59
C THR A 68 9.61 15.98 0.89
N VAL A 69 9.51 16.99 1.75
CA VAL A 69 9.50 16.78 3.20
C VAL A 69 8.36 15.84 3.61
N ALA A 70 7.21 15.98 2.96
CA ALA A 70 6.07 15.11 3.19
C ALA A 70 6.30 13.66 2.72
N SER A 71 7.03 13.41 1.62
CA SER A 71 7.30 12.03 1.17
C SER A 71 8.23 11.29 2.13
N GLN A 72 9.24 11.98 2.69
CA GLN A 72 10.13 11.41 3.70
C GLN A 72 9.39 11.11 5.01
N GLN A 73 8.54 12.03 5.47
CA GLN A 73 7.73 11.77 6.67
C GLN A 73 6.70 10.67 6.45
N THR A 74 6.15 10.56 5.23
CA THR A 74 5.25 9.47 4.86
C THR A 74 5.96 8.12 4.96
N GLU A 75 7.19 8.01 4.45
CA GLU A 75 8.00 6.79 4.55
C GLU A 75 8.27 6.42 6.02
N LEU A 76 8.74 7.39 6.82
CA LEU A 76 8.99 7.17 8.24
C LEU A 76 7.72 6.75 8.99
N PHE A 77 6.58 7.41 8.74
CA PHE A 77 5.31 7.05 9.37
C PHE A 77 4.86 5.66 8.92
N THR A 78 5.04 5.31 7.64
CA THR A 78 4.74 3.99 7.10
C THR A 78 5.59 2.91 7.77
N GLN A 79 6.89 3.16 7.94
CA GLN A 79 7.80 2.28 8.65
C GLN A 79 7.41 2.12 10.13
N LEU A 80 6.97 3.20 10.79
CA LEU A 80 6.45 3.13 12.15
C LEU A 80 5.17 2.29 12.23
N LEU A 81 4.23 2.46 11.30
CA LEU A 81 3.02 1.63 11.21
C LEU A 81 3.32 0.15 10.95
N GLN A 82 4.47 -0.15 10.33
CA GLN A 82 4.95 -1.52 10.17
C GLN A 82 5.52 -2.13 11.45
N SER A 83 5.78 -1.34 12.50
CA SER A 83 6.26 -1.84 13.79
C SER A 83 5.09 -2.33 14.66
N ASP A 84 5.18 -3.58 15.14
CA ASP A 84 4.21 -4.14 16.09
C ASP A 84 4.11 -3.30 17.36
N SER A 85 5.25 -2.79 17.85
CA SER A 85 5.30 -1.96 19.06
C SER A 85 4.48 -0.67 18.90
N PHE A 86 4.54 -0.05 17.72
CA PHE A 86 3.84 1.20 17.47
C PHE A 86 2.33 0.94 17.39
N ILE A 87 1.92 -0.07 16.62
CA ILE A 87 0.50 -0.42 16.49
C ILE A 87 -0.08 -0.86 17.84
N ARG A 88 0.69 -1.58 18.66
CA ARG A 88 0.29 -1.94 20.02
C ARG A 88 0.00 -0.69 20.86
N ASP A 89 0.94 0.24 20.95
CA ASP A 89 0.77 1.48 21.72
C ASP A 89 -0.45 2.30 21.23
N VAL A 90 -0.71 2.28 19.92
CA VAL A 90 -1.90 2.93 19.33
C VAL A 90 -3.17 2.25 19.80
N VAL A 91 -3.26 0.93 19.66
CA VAL A 91 -4.46 0.15 20.06
C VAL A 91 -4.72 0.29 21.57
N GLU A 92 -3.68 0.30 22.40
CA GLU A 92 -3.77 0.46 23.86
C GLU A 92 -4.41 1.79 24.30
N ARG A 93 -4.34 2.83 23.46
CA ARG A 93 -4.94 4.15 23.71
C ARG A 93 -6.36 4.31 23.20
N THR A 94 -6.95 3.25 22.64
CA THR A 94 -8.31 3.26 22.08
C THR A 94 -9.23 2.35 22.86
N SER A 95 -10.51 2.38 22.50
CA SER A 95 -11.52 1.43 23.02
C SER A 95 -11.21 -0.04 22.68
N GLN A 96 -10.29 -0.29 21.74
CA GLN A 96 -9.86 -1.63 21.31
C GLN A 96 -8.83 -2.29 22.26
N ARG A 97 -8.35 -1.60 23.30
CA ARG A 97 -7.45 -2.18 24.31
C ARG A 97 -7.95 -3.50 24.88
N SER A 98 -9.24 -3.56 25.23
CA SER A 98 -9.81 -4.78 25.81
C SER A 98 -9.88 -5.93 24.80
N THR A 99 -9.96 -5.63 23.50
CA THR A 99 -9.89 -6.61 22.41
C THR A 99 -8.48 -7.16 22.28
N LEU A 100 -7.47 -6.29 22.40
CA LEU A 100 -6.05 -6.67 22.41
C LEU A 100 -5.72 -7.60 23.58
N GLU A 101 -6.13 -7.25 24.80
CA GLU A 101 -5.88 -8.05 26.02
C GLU A 101 -6.54 -9.44 25.97
N ARG A 102 -7.68 -9.57 25.29
CA ARG A 102 -8.43 -10.83 25.12
C ARG A 102 -8.00 -11.62 23.88
N ALA A 103 -7.14 -11.09 23.03
CA ALA A 103 -6.78 -11.73 21.78
C ALA A 103 -5.90 -12.96 22.02
N ALA A 104 -6.35 -14.13 21.57
CA ALA A 104 -5.56 -15.36 21.61
C ALA A 104 -4.30 -15.30 20.73
N ASN A 105 -4.33 -14.46 19.68
CA ASN A 105 -3.20 -14.23 18.79
C ASN A 105 -3.05 -12.73 18.52
N GLU A 106 -2.23 -12.09 19.35
CA GLU A 106 -1.99 -10.65 19.30
C GLU A 106 -1.36 -10.21 17.97
N THR A 107 -0.35 -10.93 17.48
CA THR A 107 0.35 -10.60 16.23
C THR A 107 -0.60 -10.56 15.04
N LYS A 108 -1.55 -11.50 14.97
CA LYS A 108 -2.57 -11.50 13.91
C LYS A 108 -3.47 -10.26 14.00
N LEU A 109 -3.90 -9.90 15.21
CA LEU A 109 -4.72 -8.70 15.43
C LEU A 109 -3.97 -7.43 15.01
N LEU A 110 -2.71 -7.28 15.44
CA LEU A 110 -1.88 -6.11 15.07
C LEU A 110 -1.63 -6.05 13.56
N ALA A 111 -1.40 -7.19 12.91
CA ALA A 111 -1.25 -7.27 11.46
C ALA A 111 -2.55 -6.90 10.73
N ASP A 112 -3.71 -7.28 11.25
CA ASP A 112 -4.99 -6.89 10.68
C ASP A 112 -5.25 -5.39 10.88
N VAL A 113 -4.93 -4.82 12.04
CA VAL A 113 -4.99 -3.37 12.28
C VAL A 113 -4.10 -2.60 11.28
N ARG A 114 -2.87 -3.08 11.05
CA ARG A 114 -1.93 -2.45 10.10
C ARG A 114 -2.49 -2.31 8.69
N LYS A 115 -3.20 -3.33 8.19
CA LYS A 115 -3.76 -3.33 6.83
C LYS A 115 -4.79 -2.22 6.60
N HIS A 116 -5.41 -1.72 7.66
CA HIS A 116 -6.45 -0.71 7.60
C HIS A 116 -5.92 0.72 7.70
N PHE A 117 -4.64 0.88 8.06
CA PHE A 117 -3.96 2.17 8.01
C PHE A 117 -3.45 2.46 6.61
N SER A 118 -3.66 3.70 6.17
CA SER A 118 -3.06 4.23 4.94
C SER A 118 -2.44 5.59 5.23
N VAL A 119 -1.27 5.84 4.62
CA VAL A 119 -0.60 7.14 4.68
C VAL A 119 -0.34 7.58 3.25
N GLU A 120 -0.87 8.74 2.89
CA GLU A 120 -0.73 9.31 1.54
C GLU A 120 -0.08 10.68 1.63
N THR A 121 0.92 10.94 0.79
CA THR A 121 1.54 12.26 0.67
C THR A 121 0.64 13.19 -0.15
N LEU A 122 0.28 14.35 0.40
CA LEU A 122 -0.49 15.39 -0.26
C LEU A 122 0.44 16.57 -0.64
N GLY A 123 1.08 16.48 -1.80
CA GLY A 123 1.98 17.53 -2.27
C GLY A 123 3.31 17.60 -1.49
N THR A 124 3.81 18.81 -1.21
CA THR A 124 5.17 18.99 -0.69
C THR A 124 5.27 18.86 0.83
N ASN A 125 4.27 19.37 1.56
CA ASN A 125 4.31 19.52 3.02
C ASN A 125 3.08 18.94 3.74
N MET A 126 2.12 18.36 3.04
CA MET A 126 0.96 17.71 3.68
C MET A 126 1.07 16.21 3.57
N LEU A 127 0.62 15.52 4.61
CA LEU A 127 0.36 14.10 4.59
C LEU A 127 -1.04 13.83 5.13
N ARG A 128 -1.65 12.77 4.64
CA ARG A 128 -2.94 12.26 5.08
C ARG A 128 -2.72 10.91 5.74
N VAL A 129 -3.19 10.76 6.97
CA VAL A 129 -3.28 9.45 7.64
C VAL A 129 -4.74 9.07 7.67
N SER A 130 -5.09 7.88 7.19
CA SER A 130 -6.44 7.36 7.30
C SER A 130 -6.49 5.96 7.90
N TYR A 131 -7.61 5.65 8.53
CA TYR A 131 -7.93 4.33 9.06
C TYR A 131 -9.34 3.92 8.64
N THR A 132 -9.50 2.66 8.27
CA THR A 132 -10.77 2.10 7.80
C THR A 132 -11.26 0.98 8.70
N THR A 133 -12.52 0.99 9.11
CA THR A 133 -13.12 -0.17 9.80
C THR A 133 -14.65 -0.13 9.73
N SER A 134 -15.31 -1.17 10.22
CA SER A 134 -16.77 -1.28 10.17
C SER A 134 -17.50 -0.53 11.28
N ASP A 135 -16.80 -0.17 12.36
CA ASP A 135 -17.36 0.66 13.43
C ASP A 135 -17.12 2.15 13.14
N PRO A 136 -18.12 3.04 13.21
CA PRO A 136 -17.94 4.47 12.97
C PRO A 136 -17.13 5.20 14.05
N ARG A 137 -16.88 4.62 15.24
CA ARG A 137 -16.12 5.27 16.33
C ARG A 137 -14.62 4.97 16.25
N THR A 138 -14.29 3.70 16.04
CA THR A 138 -12.90 3.22 16.03
C THR A 138 -11.96 4.00 15.09
N PRO A 139 -12.32 4.40 13.84
CA PRO A 139 -11.40 5.10 12.94
C PRO A 139 -10.86 6.42 13.48
N VAL A 140 -11.71 7.20 14.16
CA VAL A 140 -11.33 8.47 14.76
C VAL A 140 -10.36 8.24 15.91
N GLU A 141 -10.69 7.29 16.79
CA GLU A 141 -9.84 6.91 17.92
C GLU A 141 -8.46 6.43 17.45
N MET A 142 -8.42 5.58 16.43
CA MET A 142 -7.19 5.00 15.89
C MET A 142 -6.27 6.05 15.26
N VAL A 143 -6.81 6.98 14.46
CA VAL A 143 -6.00 8.05 13.86
C VAL A 143 -5.50 9.03 14.93
N ASN A 144 -6.37 9.43 15.88
CA ASN A 144 -5.95 10.30 16.98
C ASN A 144 -4.88 9.65 17.86
N ALA A 145 -5.04 8.36 18.20
CA ALA A 145 -4.07 7.61 18.96
C ALA A 145 -2.74 7.47 18.20
N ALA A 146 -2.77 7.20 16.89
CA ALA A 146 -1.56 7.12 16.06
C ALA A 146 -0.76 8.43 16.05
N ILE A 147 -1.44 9.57 15.92
CA ILE A 147 -0.81 10.89 15.97
C ILE A 147 -0.23 11.13 17.37
N ALA A 148 -1.00 10.87 18.43
CA ALA A 148 -0.57 11.08 19.80
C ALA A 148 0.66 10.23 20.18
N VAL A 149 0.65 8.92 19.85
CA VAL A 149 1.77 8.00 20.10
C VAL A 149 3.01 8.46 19.36
N ARG A 150 2.87 8.89 18.10
CA ARG A 150 4.01 9.39 17.33
C ARG A 150 4.60 10.65 17.98
N THR A 151 3.76 11.62 18.34
CA THR A 151 4.21 12.85 19.00
C THR A 151 4.96 12.53 20.29
N GLU A 152 4.44 11.62 21.11
CA GLU A 152 5.08 11.21 22.35
C GLU A 152 6.42 10.50 22.12
N ARG A 153 6.49 9.58 21.16
CA ARG A 153 7.75 8.90 20.81
C ARG A 153 8.81 9.88 20.29
N VAL A 154 8.42 10.88 19.49
CA VAL A 154 9.34 11.92 19.02
C VAL A 154 9.83 12.77 20.20
N LEU A 155 8.94 13.16 21.11
CA LEU A 155 9.32 13.88 22.32
C LEU A 155 10.27 13.05 23.20
N GLN A 156 9.97 11.76 23.41
CA GLN A 156 10.80 10.86 24.20
C GLN A 156 12.18 10.63 23.56
N ALA A 157 12.23 10.44 22.24
CA ALA A 157 13.48 10.31 21.50
C ALA A 157 14.33 11.58 21.62
N ARG A 158 13.68 12.76 21.53
CA ARG A 158 14.33 14.07 21.73
C ARG A 158 14.89 14.22 23.14
N VAL A 159 14.10 13.93 24.18
CA VAL A 159 14.55 13.97 25.58
C VAL A 159 15.74 13.05 25.78
N THR A 160 15.69 11.83 25.23
CA THR A 160 16.79 10.86 25.33
C THR A 160 18.05 11.35 24.61
N SER A 161 17.90 11.92 23.40
CA SER A 161 19.00 12.51 22.63
C SER A 161 19.63 13.70 23.37
N THR A 162 18.82 14.62 23.90
CA THR A 162 19.30 15.74 24.71
C THR A 162 20.02 15.27 25.97
N ALA A 163 19.49 14.26 26.66
CA ALA A 163 20.13 13.68 27.83
C ALA A 163 21.51 13.09 27.48
N ALA A 164 21.62 12.35 26.36
CA ALA A 164 22.89 11.81 25.89
C ALA A 164 23.92 12.91 25.58
N VAL A 165 23.51 13.96 24.86
CA VAL A 165 24.36 15.13 24.58
C VAL A 165 24.81 15.83 25.88
N GLY A 166 23.90 15.98 26.84
CA GLY A 166 24.22 16.53 28.16
C GLY A 166 25.26 15.70 28.92
N THR A 167 25.16 14.36 28.86
CA THR A 167 26.17 13.48 29.46
C THR A 167 27.53 13.58 28.78
N LEU A 168 27.55 13.70 27.45
CA LEU A 168 28.79 13.90 26.69
C LEU A 168 29.49 15.19 27.11
N TYR A 169 28.79 16.34 27.11
CA TYR A 169 29.39 17.61 27.52
C TYR A 169 29.88 17.61 28.96
N ARG A 170 29.15 16.94 29.87
CA ARG A 170 29.61 16.79 31.26
C ARG A 170 30.92 16.01 31.34
N SER A 171 31.04 14.92 30.58
CA SER A 171 32.27 14.13 30.54
C SER A 171 33.46 14.91 29.95
N GLU A 172 33.23 15.71 28.91
CA GLU A 172 34.26 16.57 28.31
C GLU A 172 34.69 17.69 29.27
N PHE A 173 33.73 18.27 30.00
CA PHE A 173 34.00 19.29 31.01
C PHE A 173 34.84 18.72 32.15
N ASP A 174 34.50 17.55 32.69
CA ASP A 174 35.25 16.91 33.77
C ASP A 174 36.69 16.56 33.32
N ALA A 175 36.84 16.11 32.07
CA ALA A 175 38.16 15.83 31.49
C ALA A 175 38.99 17.12 31.32
N ALA A 176 38.40 18.19 30.80
CA ALA A 176 39.06 19.49 30.65
C ALA A 176 39.43 20.10 32.02
N GLN A 177 38.57 19.95 33.03
CA GLN A 177 38.84 20.40 34.39
C GLN A 177 40.04 19.66 35.00
N LYS A 178 40.11 18.34 34.84
CA LYS A 178 41.28 17.55 35.29
C LYS A 178 42.55 18.01 34.58
N GLN A 179 42.50 18.20 33.26
CA GLN A 179 43.64 18.69 32.49
C GLN A 179 44.12 20.07 32.98
N ALA A 180 43.21 20.98 33.32
CA ALA A 180 43.56 22.29 33.88
C ALA A 180 44.21 22.19 35.27
N LEU A 181 43.69 21.31 36.13
CA LEU A 181 44.27 21.05 37.45
C LEU A 181 45.66 20.41 37.36
N ASP A 182 45.85 19.48 36.44
CA ASP A 182 47.13 18.81 36.23
C ASP A 182 48.18 19.79 35.70
N ALA A 183 47.83 20.63 34.72
CA ALA A 183 48.71 21.70 34.22
C ALA A 183 49.09 22.72 35.32
N ALA A 184 48.15 23.06 36.20
CA ALA A 184 48.42 23.93 37.35
C ALA A 184 49.40 23.27 38.34
N ARG A 185 49.21 21.97 38.64
CA ARG A 185 50.14 21.21 39.51
C ARG A 185 51.53 21.10 38.89
N GLU A 186 51.63 20.91 37.58
CA GLU A 186 52.92 20.88 36.88
C GLU A 186 53.64 22.23 36.99
N LEU A 187 52.95 23.35 36.82
CA LEU A 187 53.53 24.68 37.01
C LEU A 187 53.96 24.93 38.46
N ASP A 188 53.15 24.53 39.43
CA ASP A 188 53.48 24.68 40.85
C ASP A 188 54.66 23.78 41.26
N GLY A 189 54.71 22.55 40.74
CA GLY A 189 55.83 21.64 40.91
C GLY A 189 57.12 22.17 40.27
N PHE A 190 57.01 22.80 39.11
CA PHE A 190 58.13 23.47 38.45
C PHE A 190 58.67 24.64 39.30
N LYS A 191 57.79 25.53 39.77
CA LYS A 191 58.16 26.66 40.64
C LYS A 191 58.78 26.21 41.96
N SER A 192 58.27 25.13 42.55
CA SER A 192 58.76 24.59 43.81
C SER A 192 60.15 23.96 43.68
N SER A 193 60.44 23.35 42.53
CA SER A 193 61.74 22.72 42.25
C SER A 193 62.83 23.69 41.76
N HIS A 194 62.45 24.91 41.35
CA HIS A 194 63.38 25.95 40.89
C HIS A 194 63.33 27.24 41.75
N PRO A 195 63.63 27.17 43.07
CA PRO A 195 63.70 28.35 43.92
C PRO A 195 65.01 29.12 43.67
N GLY A 196 65.02 30.04 42.69
CA GLY A 196 66.20 30.85 42.38
C GLY A 196 66.08 31.65 41.08
N THR A 197 67.18 32.22 40.62
CA THR A 197 67.26 32.81 39.28
C THR A 197 67.15 31.71 38.24
N LEU A 198 66.07 31.76 37.45
CA LEU A 198 65.79 30.84 36.35
C LEU A 198 66.84 31.01 35.26
N THR A 199 67.25 29.90 34.64
CA THR A 199 68.02 29.98 33.39
C THR A 199 67.09 30.34 32.24
N ALA A 200 67.62 30.84 31.11
CA ALA A 200 66.81 31.18 29.93
C ALA A 200 65.99 29.97 29.41
N THR A 201 66.48 28.74 29.61
CA THR A 201 65.76 27.50 29.26
C THR A 201 64.60 27.24 30.22
N ASP A 202 64.79 27.50 31.51
CA ASP A 202 63.75 27.35 32.53
C ASP A 202 62.63 28.38 32.35
N GLU A 203 62.97 29.61 31.97
CA GLU A 203 62.01 30.66 31.63
C GLU A 203 61.12 30.26 30.45
N ALA A 204 61.71 29.69 29.39
CA ALA A 204 60.97 29.18 28.24
C ALA A 204 60.02 28.03 28.63
N HIS A 205 60.48 27.11 29.47
CA HIS A 205 59.66 26.00 29.96
C HIS A 205 58.50 26.49 30.84
N GLN A 206 58.75 27.45 31.72
CA GLN A 206 57.70 28.07 32.53
C GLN A 206 56.65 28.77 31.66
N ALA A 207 57.07 29.51 30.63
CA ALA A 207 56.16 30.17 29.71
C ALA A 207 55.28 29.15 28.95
N GLN A 208 55.85 27.99 28.57
CA GLN A 208 55.09 26.91 27.96
C GLN A 208 54.02 26.33 28.90
N LEU A 209 54.36 26.12 30.18
CA LEU A 209 53.40 25.65 31.19
C LEU A 209 52.28 26.68 31.45
N GLN A 210 52.61 27.97 31.47
CA GLN A 210 51.61 29.04 31.59
C GLN A 210 50.66 29.04 30.39
N LEU A 211 51.19 28.93 29.16
CA LEU A 211 50.38 28.82 27.95
C LEU A 211 49.45 27.60 27.99
N ALA A 212 49.92 26.47 28.53
CA ALA A 212 49.11 25.26 28.69
C ALA A 212 47.93 25.48 29.65
N ILE A 213 48.13 26.22 30.74
CA ILE A 213 47.05 26.59 31.67
C ILE A 213 46.05 27.52 30.98
N ASP A 214 46.52 28.55 30.29
CA ASP A 214 45.65 29.50 29.58
C ASP A 214 44.78 28.78 28.54
N PHE A 215 45.37 27.85 27.78
CA PHE A 215 44.64 27.02 26.84
C PHE A 215 43.59 26.13 27.52
N ALA A 216 43.95 25.50 28.65
CA ALA A 216 43.02 24.65 29.40
C ALA A 216 41.84 25.46 29.97
N GLN A 217 42.09 26.68 30.48
CA GLN A 217 41.06 27.58 30.97
C GLN A 217 40.14 28.08 29.84
N ALA A 218 40.71 28.47 28.69
CA ALA A 218 39.95 28.86 27.52
C ALA A 218 39.01 27.73 27.06
N ARG A 219 39.53 26.50 26.98
CA ARG A 219 38.74 25.31 26.62
C ARG A 219 37.61 25.05 27.61
N LEU A 220 37.85 25.22 28.91
CA LEU A 220 36.82 25.04 29.94
C LEU A 220 35.71 26.07 29.81
N SER A 221 36.06 27.34 29.56
CA SER A 221 35.08 28.42 29.33
C SER A 221 34.24 28.17 28.07
N GLU A 222 34.86 27.65 27.01
CA GLU A 222 34.18 27.29 25.77
C GLU A 222 33.21 26.13 25.98
N LEU A 223 33.65 25.05 26.63
CA LEU A 223 32.81 23.88 26.93
C LEU A 223 31.61 24.27 27.78
N ARG A 224 31.81 25.16 28.77
CA ARG A 224 30.72 25.70 29.57
C ARG A 224 29.73 26.49 28.72
N GLY A 225 30.22 27.38 27.86
CA GLY A 225 29.36 28.15 26.95
C GLY A 225 28.64 27.28 25.90
N ARG A 226 29.21 26.14 25.50
CA ARG A 226 28.54 25.14 24.64
C ARG A 226 27.46 24.37 25.40
N ALA A 227 27.77 23.93 26.62
CA ALA A 227 26.81 23.26 27.50
C ALA A 227 25.58 24.14 27.77
N ASP A 228 25.79 25.41 28.16
CA ASP A 228 24.72 26.36 28.45
C ASP A 228 23.85 26.62 27.20
N ARG A 229 24.47 26.82 26.03
CA ARG A 229 23.73 26.98 24.76
C ARG A 229 22.91 25.75 24.39
N SER A 230 23.45 24.54 24.61
CA SER A 230 22.71 23.30 24.33
C SER A 230 21.51 23.12 25.27
N ALA A 231 21.65 23.51 26.54
CA ALA A 231 20.57 23.44 27.51
C ALA A 231 19.43 24.40 27.15
N VAL A 232 19.76 25.61 26.71
CA VAL A 232 18.76 26.59 26.24
C VAL A 232 18.10 26.13 24.93
N ALA A 233 18.87 25.61 23.98
CA ALA A 233 18.32 25.10 22.72
C ALA A 233 17.32 23.97 22.97
N ALA A 234 17.61 23.06 23.91
CA ALA A 234 16.68 22.01 24.31
C ALA A 234 15.37 22.57 24.89
N ALA A 235 15.45 23.55 25.79
CA ALA A 235 14.28 24.17 26.41
C ALA A 235 13.40 24.94 25.39
N VAL A 236 14.02 25.64 24.43
CA VAL A 236 13.30 26.34 23.36
C VAL A 236 12.63 25.33 22.41
N LEU A 237 13.31 24.22 22.11
CA LEU A 237 12.77 23.16 21.27
C LEU A 237 11.56 22.48 21.93
N GLU A 238 11.61 22.24 23.24
CA GLU A 238 10.50 21.72 24.05
C GLU A 238 9.28 22.65 24.03
N MET A 239 9.49 23.97 24.12
CA MET A 239 8.42 24.98 23.98
C MET A 239 7.86 25.09 22.56
N SER A 240 8.68 24.82 21.53
CA SER A 240 8.29 24.92 20.11
C SER A 240 7.73 23.64 19.49
N GLY A 241 7.39 22.64 20.33
CA GLY A 241 7.21 21.20 20.02
C GLY A 241 6.24 20.75 18.92
N LEU A 242 5.77 21.63 18.02
CA LEU A 242 4.93 21.29 16.87
C LEU A 242 5.78 21.19 15.60
N GLU A 243 6.44 20.04 15.41
CA GLU A 243 6.95 19.65 14.07
C GLU A 243 5.80 19.38 13.09
N PHE A 244 4.61 19.11 13.63
CA PHE A 244 3.39 18.77 12.94
C PHE A 244 2.28 19.68 13.43
N GLU A 245 1.60 20.32 12.49
CA GLU A 245 0.34 21.01 12.76
C GLU A 245 -0.76 20.19 12.11
N VAL A 246 -1.72 19.74 12.92
CA VAL A 246 -2.89 19.04 12.41
C VAL A 246 -3.79 20.09 11.76
N VAL A 247 -3.85 20.10 10.44
CA VAL A 247 -4.65 21.06 9.66
C VAL A 247 -6.13 20.67 9.70
N ASP A 248 -6.39 19.37 9.67
CA ASP A 248 -7.74 18.83 9.78
C ASP A 248 -7.74 17.63 10.72
N GLU A 249 -8.45 17.76 11.83
CA GLU A 249 -8.63 16.72 12.83
C GLU A 249 -9.53 15.60 12.27
N PRO A 250 -9.29 14.35 12.67
CA PRO A 250 -10.12 13.24 12.24
C PRO A 250 -11.55 13.40 12.78
N ARG A 251 -12.52 13.47 11.85
CA ARG A 251 -13.94 13.61 12.18
C ARG A 251 -14.64 12.27 12.07
N GLN A 252 -15.61 12.06 12.97
CA GLN A 252 -16.51 10.93 12.86
C GLN A 252 -17.42 11.11 11.64
N GLN A 253 -17.22 10.27 10.64
CA GLN A 253 -18.10 10.25 9.47
C GLN A 253 -19.37 9.49 9.82
N THR A 254 -20.52 10.14 9.65
CA THR A 254 -21.84 9.52 9.82
C THR A 254 -22.27 8.71 8.60
N THR A 255 -21.54 8.83 7.50
CA THR A 255 -21.76 8.11 6.24
C THR A 255 -20.57 7.21 5.93
N PRO A 256 -20.77 5.98 5.47
CA PRO A 256 -19.70 5.09 5.05
C PRO A 256 -18.98 5.66 3.82
N SER A 257 -17.65 5.52 3.78
CA SER A 257 -16.79 6.17 2.77
C SER A 257 -15.50 5.40 2.43
N GLY A 258 -15.08 4.45 3.26
CA GLY A 258 -13.80 3.75 3.10
C GLY A 258 -13.82 2.53 2.19
N GLY A 259 -15.00 1.98 1.91
CA GLY A 259 -15.15 0.71 1.17
C GLY A 259 -14.97 0.81 -0.35
N GLY A 260 -14.76 2.00 -0.91
CA GLY A 260 -14.82 2.23 -2.36
C GLY A 260 -13.82 1.39 -3.17
N ARG A 261 -12.54 1.35 -2.75
CA ARG A 261 -11.50 0.60 -3.47
C ARG A 261 -11.76 -0.92 -3.41
N ALA A 262 -12.11 -1.44 -2.24
CA ALA A 262 -12.41 -2.86 -2.04
C ALA A 262 -13.68 -3.30 -2.80
N ALA A 263 -14.73 -2.47 -2.77
CA ALA A 263 -15.97 -2.71 -3.50
C ALA A 263 -15.74 -2.76 -5.02
N VAL A 264 -14.96 -1.82 -5.57
CA VAL A 264 -14.60 -1.82 -7.00
C VAL A 264 -13.80 -3.06 -7.37
N LEU A 265 -12.82 -3.45 -6.54
CA LEU A 265 -12.02 -4.65 -6.79
C LEU A 265 -12.87 -5.92 -6.76
N LEU A 266 -13.76 -6.08 -5.77
CA LEU A 266 -14.72 -7.18 -5.70
C LEU A 266 -15.62 -7.23 -6.93
N ALA A 267 -16.13 -6.08 -7.37
CA ALA A 267 -16.94 -5.99 -8.58
C ALA A 267 -16.14 -6.45 -9.81
N LEU A 268 -14.90 -5.98 -10.01
CA LEU A 268 -14.04 -6.37 -11.12
C LEU A 268 -13.69 -7.86 -11.10
N VAL A 269 -13.32 -8.40 -9.93
CA VAL A 269 -13.01 -9.84 -9.76
C VAL A 269 -14.23 -10.69 -10.08
N SER A 270 -15.42 -10.29 -9.62
CA SER A 270 -16.65 -11.02 -9.93
C SER A 270 -16.98 -11.02 -11.43
N LEU A 271 -16.76 -9.90 -12.12
CA LEU A 271 -16.94 -9.79 -13.57
C LEU A 271 -15.98 -10.72 -14.30
N ALA A 272 -14.70 -10.70 -13.95
CA ALA A 272 -13.67 -11.55 -14.56
C ALA A 272 -13.94 -13.05 -14.30
N ALA A 273 -14.29 -13.42 -13.07
CA ALA A 273 -14.63 -14.79 -12.70
C ALA A 273 -15.86 -15.30 -13.47
N GLY A 274 -16.89 -14.47 -13.61
CA GLY A 274 -18.09 -14.79 -14.40
C GLY A 274 -17.75 -15.02 -15.88
N ALA A 275 -16.95 -14.14 -16.48
CA ALA A 275 -16.53 -14.29 -17.88
C ALA A 275 -15.72 -15.58 -18.10
N LEU A 276 -14.80 -15.91 -17.19
CA LEU A 276 -13.98 -17.12 -17.25
C LEU A 276 -14.83 -18.39 -17.13
N LEU A 277 -15.77 -18.42 -16.17
CA LEU A 277 -16.70 -19.55 -16.01
C LEU A 277 -17.56 -19.78 -17.25
N VAL A 278 -18.05 -18.70 -17.88
CA VAL A 278 -18.81 -18.81 -19.14
C VAL A 278 -17.93 -19.35 -20.27
N ALA A 279 -16.71 -18.86 -20.41
CA ALA A 279 -15.77 -19.35 -21.42
C ALA A 279 -15.46 -20.85 -21.21
N LEU A 280 -15.23 -21.27 -19.97
CA LEU A 280 -14.99 -22.66 -19.60
C LEU A 280 -16.20 -23.54 -19.92
N LEU A 281 -17.42 -23.09 -19.58
CA LEU A 281 -18.64 -23.84 -19.85
C LEU A 281 -18.89 -24.01 -21.36
N VAL A 282 -18.66 -22.96 -22.15
CA VAL A 282 -18.77 -23.04 -23.61
C VAL A 282 -17.71 -23.97 -24.20
N PHE A 283 -16.49 -23.94 -23.67
CA PHE A 283 -15.40 -24.83 -24.10
C PHE A 283 -15.68 -26.30 -23.79
N VAL A 284 -16.05 -26.61 -22.54
CA VAL A 284 -16.43 -27.97 -22.12
C VAL A 284 -17.67 -28.45 -22.88
N GLY A 285 -18.68 -27.60 -23.02
CA GLY A 285 -19.89 -27.91 -23.79
C GLY A 285 -19.61 -28.20 -25.26
N ALA A 286 -18.62 -27.54 -25.87
CA ALA A 286 -18.16 -27.83 -27.22
C ALA A 286 -17.43 -29.17 -27.31
N LEU A 287 -16.54 -29.48 -26.36
CA LEU A 287 -15.81 -30.75 -26.32
C LEU A 287 -16.73 -31.97 -26.10
N LEU A 288 -17.71 -31.85 -25.20
CA LEU A 288 -18.68 -32.92 -24.95
C LEU A 288 -19.63 -33.13 -26.14
N ALA A 289 -19.99 -32.07 -26.86
CA ALA A 289 -20.78 -32.20 -28.08
C ALA A 289 -20.03 -32.99 -29.17
N ASP A 290 -18.72 -32.83 -29.27
CA ASP A 290 -17.88 -33.59 -30.22
C ASP A 290 -17.72 -35.07 -29.81
N HIS A 291 -17.77 -35.40 -28.52
CA HIS A 291 -17.71 -36.80 -28.06
C HIS A 291 -19.03 -37.56 -28.20
N VAL A 292 -20.18 -36.90 -27.98
CA VAL A 292 -21.50 -37.56 -28.05
C VAL A 292 -22.09 -37.57 -29.47
N ALA A 293 -21.64 -36.66 -30.36
CA ALA A 293 -22.07 -36.61 -31.76
C ALA A 293 -21.04 -37.19 -32.75
N GLY A 294 -20.11 -38.03 -32.26
CA GLY A 294 -19.19 -38.75 -33.12
C GLY A 294 -19.97 -39.67 -34.09
N PRO A 295 -19.66 -39.69 -35.40
CA PRO A 295 -20.37 -40.53 -36.37
C PRO A 295 -20.31 -42.04 -36.08
N LEU A 296 -19.43 -42.47 -35.17
CA LEU A 296 -19.31 -43.85 -34.71
C LEU A 296 -20.44 -44.27 -33.73
N ASP A 297 -21.07 -43.34 -33.01
CA ASP A 297 -22.16 -43.69 -32.06
C ASP A 297 -23.54 -43.73 -32.72
N VAL A 298 -23.74 -43.02 -33.84
CA VAL A 298 -24.96 -43.15 -34.66
C VAL A 298 -25.06 -44.55 -35.29
N GLY A 299 -23.92 -45.19 -35.56
CA GLY A 299 -23.87 -46.58 -36.05
C GLY A 299 -24.25 -47.63 -35.00
N ARG A 300 -24.21 -47.29 -33.70
CA ARG A 300 -24.54 -48.23 -32.60
C ARG A 300 -25.97 -48.12 -32.10
N LEU A 301 -26.60 -46.95 -32.18
CA LEU A 301 -27.93 -46.71 -31.60
C LEU A 301 -29.09 -46.91 -32.60
N ALA A 302 -28.81 -47.11 -33.89
CA ALA A 302 -29.82 -47.51 -34.87
C ALA A 302 -29.25 -48.55 -35.86
N PRO A 303 -29.44 -49.87 -35.63
CA PRO A 303 -29.29 -50.87 -36.68
C PRO A 303 -30.50 -50.78 -37.65
N ALA A 304 -30.76 -49.59 -38.19
CA ALA A 304 -31.73 -49.43 -39.25
C ALA A 304 -31.05 -49.87 -40.55
N ARG A 305 -31.47 -51.04 -41.06
CA ARG A 305 -31.11 -51.49 -42.41
C ARG A 305 -31.43 -50.38 -43.39
N LEU A 306 -30.39 -49.98 -44.12
CA LEU A 306 -30.43 -49.01 -45.20
C LEU A 306 -31.33 -49.55 -46.32
N PHE A 307 -32.63 -49.27 -46.25
CA PHE A 307 -33.55 -49.50 -47.35
C PHE A 307 -33.68 -48.19 -48.13
N ALA A 308 -33.22 -48.23 -49.38
CA ALA A 308 -33.28 -47.19 -50.40
C ALA A 308 -32.23 -46.06 -50.32
N THR A 309 -31.22 -46.18 -51.18
CA THR A 309 -30.49 -45.03 -51.73
C THR A 309 -31.36 -44.36 -52.80
N VAL A 310 -31.90 -43.18 -52.50
CA VAL A 310 -32.53 -42.33 -53.52
C VAL A 310 -31.42 -41.66 -54.34
N PRO A 311 -31.34 -41.86 -55.66
CA PRO A 311 -30.34 -41.19 -56.48
C PRO A 311 -30.61 -39.69 -56.47
N ARG A 312 -29.64 -38.89 -56.03
CA ARG A 312 -29.68 -37.44 -56.21
C ARG A 312 -29.38 -37.15 -57.67
N VAL A 313 -30.41 -36.77 -58.43
CA VAL A 313 -30.23 -36.09 -59.70
C VAL A 313 -29.58 -34.75 -59.39
N SER A 314 -28.41 -34.49 -59.97
CA SER A 314 -27.75 -33.19 -59.91
C SER A 314 -28.60 -32.17 -60.64
N VAL A 315 -29.40 -31.38 -59.91
CA VAL A 315 -30.01 -30.17 -60.46
C VAL A 315 -28.89 -29.17 -60.68
N GLY A 316 -28.57 -28.94 -61.95
CA GLY A 316 -27.59 -27.96 -62.38
C GLY A 316 -27.89 -26.59 -61.77
N ALA A 317 -26.83 -25.93 -61.34
CA ALA A 317 -26.87 -24.55 -60.89
C ALA A 317 -27.43 -23.66 -62.00
N GLY A 318 -28.62 -23.09 -61.78
CA GLY A 318 -29.20 -22.15 -62.73
C GLY A 318 -30.58 -21.67 -62.32
N ALA A 319 -30.62 -20.47 -61.74
CA ALA A 319 -31.71 -19.50 -61.80
C ALA A 319 -33.06 -19.80 -61.12
N GLY A 320 -33.44 -18.90 -60.21
CA GLY A 320 -34.78 -18.29 -60.19
C GLY A 320 -35.91 -19.11 -59.61
N GLY A 321 -36.41 -18.68 -58.45
CA GLY A 321 -37.63 -19.24 -57.86
C GLY A 321 -38.89 -19.00 -58.71
N SER A 322 -39.92 -19.76 -58.32
CA SER A 322 -41.29 -19.85 -58.84
C SER A 322 -41.52 -20.94 -59.89
N GLU A 323 -42.64 -21.66 -59.71
CA GLU A 323 -43.25 -22.62 -60.65
C GLU A 323 -42.87 -24.11 -60.53
N LEU A 324 -43.15 -24.70 -59.35
CA LEU A 324 -43.21 -26.16 -59.15
C LEU A 324 -44.58 -26.80 -59.52
N ARG A 325 -45.55 -26.01 -59.99
CA ARG A 325 -46.90 -26.50 -60.33
C ARG A 325 -47.09 -27.03 -61.76
N PRO A 326 -46.43 -26.52 -62.83
CA PRO A 326 -46.63 -27.09 -64.16
C PRO A 326 -45.81 -28.37 -64.41
N ALA A 327 -44.68 -28.56 -63.71
CA ALA A 327 -43.83 -29.74 -63.88
C ALA A 327 -44.43 -31.04 -63.33
N LEU A 328 -45.36 -30.96 -62.38
CA LEU A 328 -46.10 -32.12 -61.86
C LEU A 328 -47.31 -32.51 -62.73
N ALA A 329 -47.81 -31.59 -63.57
CA ALA A 329 -48.95 -31.85 -64.45
C ALA A 329 -48.55 -32.62 -65.73
N ALA A 330 -47.30 -32.48 -66.19
CA ALA A 330 -46.79 -33.15 -67.39
C ALA A 330 -46.41 -34.62 -67.18
N ILE A 331 -46.34 -35.11 -65.95
CA ILE A 331 -46.00 -36.51 -65.62
C ILE A 331 -47.25 -37.36 -65.31
N ALA A 332 -48.41 -36.73 -65.09
CA ALA A 332 -49.63 -37.43 -64.66
C ALA A 332 -50.60 -37.80 -65.81
N PHE A 333 -50.42 -37.24 -67.01
CA PHE A 333 -51.31 -37.50 -68.15
C PHE A 333 -50.51 -37.52 -69.46
N ASP A 334 -49.73 -38.59 -69.64
CA ASP A 334 -49.17 -38.97 -70.95
C ASP A 334 -49.62 -40.40 -71.22
N ASP A 335 -50.70 -40.54 -72.00
CA ASP A 335 -50.97 -41.67 -72.89
C ASP A 335 -52.36 -41.51 -73.54
N GLY A 336 -52.40 -41.63 -74.87
CA GLY A 336 -53.59 -42.11 -75.57
C GLY A 336 -54.11 -41.26 -76.74
N ASP A 337 -53.59 -41.56 -77.93
CA ASP A 337 -54.28 -41.57 -79.24
C ASP A 337 -54.74 -40.26 -79.92
N SER A 338 -53.96 -39.90 -80.95
CA SER A 338 -54.35 -39.39 -82.29
C SER A 338 -55.70 -39.93 -82.82
N PRO A 339 -56.46 -39.26 -83.73
CA PRO A 339 -55.98 -38.95 -85.10
C PRO A 339 -56.65 -37.76 -85.88
N SER A 340 -56.14 -37.57 -87.11
CA SER A 340 -56.79 -37.00 -88.34
C SER A 340 -57.15 -35.50 -88.38
N LEU A 341 -56.49 -34.69 -89.22
CA LEU A 341 -56.74 -34.43 -90.66
C LEU A 341 -58.02 -33.62 -90.95
N SER A 342 -57.86 -32.36 -91.36
CA SER A 342 -58.29 -31.81 -92.68
C SER A 342 -58.42 -30.28 -92.66
N ALA A 343 -57.59 -29.63 -93.47
CA ALA A 343 -57.95 -28.62 -94.47
C ALA A 343 -56.74 -28.41 -95.40
#